data_AF-A0A0N0JPF0-F1
#
_entry.id   AF-A0A0N0JPF0-F1
#
_cell.length_a   1.000
_cell.length_b   1.000
_cell.length_c   1.000
_cell.angle_alpha   90.00
_cell.angle_beta   90.00
_cell.angle_gamma   90.00
#
_symmetry.space_group_name_H-M   'P 1'
#
loop_
_entity.id
_entity.type
_entity.pdbx_description
1 polymer ?
#
loop_
_entity_poly.entity_id
_entity_poly.type
_entity_poly.pdbx_seq_one_letter_code
_entity_poly.pdbx_strand_id
1 'polypeptide(L)'
;MTNTLTLPRTGKLAILATALLYTGVSFGVATASPAQAAGNAYYNATLSAPTSESRAVADGVAWACKDATCVANKTTARPLRVCRGLNRKFGEIATFKVNGEDLAADELAKCNG
;
A
#
# COMPACT_ATOMS: atom_id res chain seq x y z
N MET A 1 -65.32 -3.79 49.48
CA MET A 1 -63.95 -3.26 49.64
C MET A 1 -63.53 -2.65 48.32
N THR A 2 -63.28 -1.36 48.35
CA THR A 2 -62.63 -0.53 47.32
C THR A 2 -61.23 -1.05 46.99
N ASN A 3 -60.80 -1.01 45.72
CA ASN A 3 -59.90 0.05 45.24
C ASN A 3 -59.59 -0.04 43.73
N THR A 4 -59.88 1.05 43.04
CA THR A 4 -59.25 1.57 41.83
C THR A 4 -57.75 1.78 42.05
N LEU A 5 -56.91 1.65 41.01
CA LEU A 5 -55.62 2.36 40.75
C LEU A 5 -55.07 1.83 39.40
N THR A 6 -55.29 2.53 38.28
CA THR A 6 -54.39 3.55 37.67
C THR A 6 -53.09 2.98 37.08
N LEU A 7 -53.03 2.91 35.74
CA LEU A 7 -51.80 2.75 34.95
C LEU A 7 -50.90 3.99 35.11
N PRO A 8 -49.57 3.83 35.29
CA PRO A 8 -48.63 4.89 34.97
C PRO A 8 -48.39 4.97 33.45
N ARG A 9 -48.56 6.19 32.97
CA ARG A 9 -48.30 6.71 31.63
C ARG A 9 -46.80 6.99 31.49
N THR A 10 -46.30 6.85 30.25
CA THR A 10 -45.11 7.53 29.69
C THR A 10 -43.72 7.13 30.22
N GLY A 11 -42.92 6.52 29.35
CA GLY A 11 -41.49 6.44 29.54
C GLY A 11 -40.71 5.74 28.43
N LYS A 12 -40.59 6.37 27.25
CA LYS A 12 -39.40 6.29 26.35
C LYS A 12 -39.16 4.91 25.70
N LEU A 13 -39.61 4.69 24.46
CA LEU A 13 -38.72 4.79 23.28
C LEU A 13 -37.28 4.34 23.57
N ALA A 14 -37.01 3.04 23.71
CA ALA A 14 -35.65 2.51 23.64
C ALA A 14 -35.62 0.98 23.64
N ILE A 15 -35.88 0.31 22.51
CA ILE A 15 -35.14 -0.93 22.16
C ILE A 15 -35.04 -1.00 20.62
N LEU A 16 -34.27 -0.10 20.02
CA LEU A 16 -33.63 -0.38 18.73
C LEU A 16 -32.35 -1.15 19.07
N ALA A 17 -32.45 -2.48 19.16
CA ALA A 17 -31.28 -3.33 19.32
C ALA A 17 -30.68 -3.58 17.93
N THR A 18 -29.88 -2.62 17.47
CA THR A 18 -28.95 -2.76 16.35
C THR A 18 -27.86 -3.76 16.74
N ALA A 19 -27.94 -4.98 16.22
CA ALA A 19 -26.88 -5.98 16.36
C ALA A 19 -26.62 -6.62 14.99
N LEU A 20 -25.88 -5.91 14.13
CA LEU A 20 -25.09 -6.53 13.08
C LEU A 20 -23.65 -6.11 13.34
N LEU A 21 -23.00 -6.86 14.21
CA LEU A 21 -21.55 -6.87 14.38
C LEU A 21 -20.96 -7.42 13.08
N TYR A 22 -20.69 -6.55 12.11
CA TYR A 22 -19.84 -6.91 10.99
C TYR A 22 -18.40 -6.96 11.47
N THR A 23 -17.98 -8.14 11.94
CA THR A 23 -16.59 -8.58 11.95
C THR A 23 -16.08 -8.64 10.51
N GLY A 24 -15.57 -7.51 10.01
CA GLY A 24 -14.78 -7.43 8.79
C GLY A 24 -13.30 -7.60 9.15
N VAL A 25 -12.78 -8.80 8.89
CA VAL A 25 -11.40 -9.24 9.11
C VAL A 25 -10.38 -8.20 8.61
N SER A 26 -9.51 -7.75 9.52
CA SER A 26 -8.31 -7.00 9.18
C SER A 26 -7.37 -7.90 8.38
N PHE A 27 -7.31 -7.71 7.06
CA PHE A 27 -6.24 -8.29 6.23
C PHE A 27 -4.95 -7.52 6.48
N GLY A 28 -4.33 -7.77 7.64
CA GLY A 28 -2.92 -7.49 7.87
C GLY A 28 -2.08 -8.55 7.18
N VAL A 29 -2.10 -8.58 5.84
CA VAL A 29 -1.13 -9.38 5.10
C VAL A 29 0.19 -8.63 5.19
N ALA A 30 1.02 -9.00 6.15
CA ALA A 30 2.43 -8.71 6.08
C ALA A 30 2.97 -9.46 4.87
N THR A 31 2.90 -8.83 3.69
CA THR A 31 3.62 -9.28 2.52
C THR A 31 5.08 -9.05 2.82
N ALA A 32 5.72 -10.06 3.42
CA ALA A 32 7.15 -10.25 3.26
C ALA A 32 7.36 -10.41 1.75
N SER A 33 7.60 -9.29 1.06
CA SER A 33 8.00 -9.27 -0.33
C SER A 33 9.14 -10.26 -0.45
N PRO A 34 9.02 -11.31 -1.29
CA PRO A 34 10.11 -12.23 -1.43
C PRO A 34 11.23 -11.37 -2.01
N ALA A 35 12.31 -11.20 -1.26
CA ALA A 35 13.54 -10.65 -1.77
C ALA A 35 14.09 -11.69 -2.77
N GLN A 36 13.45 -11.78 -3.94
CA GLN A 36 14.07 -12.43 -5.07
C GLN A 36 15.35 -11.65 -5.27
N ALA A 37 16.48 -12.34 -5.22
CA ALA A 37 17.79 -11.79 -5.49
C ALA A 37 17.75 -11.19 -6.89
N ALA A 38 17.35 -9.92 -6.94
CA ALA A 38 17.45 -9.04 -8.07
C ALA A 38 18.95 -8.81 -8.23
N GLY A 39 19.59 -9.77 -8.91
CA GLY A 39 21.04 -9.88 -8.97
C GLY A 39 21.65 -8.53 -9.36
N ASN A 40 22.71 -8.12 -8.66
CA ASN A 40 23.60 -6.96 -8.83
C ASN A 40 23.07 -5.67 -9.51
N ALA A 41 21.77 -5.48 -9.62
CA ALA A 41 21.15 -4.33 -10.27
C ALA A 41 21.28 -3.12 -9.36
N TYR A 42 21.59 -1.98 -9.96
CA TYR A 42 21.84 -0.76 -9.20
C TYR A 42 20.55 -0.19 -8.60
N TYR A 43 19.43 -0.26 -9.32
CA TYR A 43 18.12 0.09 -8.76
C TYR A 43 17.25 -1.14 -8.67
N ASN A 44 16.59 -1.31 -7.52
CA ASN A 44 15.59 -2.35 -7.29
C ASN A 44 14.36 -1.71 -6.66
N ALA A 45 13.21 -1.90 -7.26
CA ALA A 45 11.95 -1.34 -6.80
C ALA A 45 10.93 -2.46 -6.65
N THR A 46 10.15 -2.40 -5.58
CA THR A 46 8.96 -3.23 -5.40
C THR A 46 7.76 -2.31 -5.56
N LEU A 47 6.89 -2.61 -6.51
CA LEU A 47 5.63 -1.93 -6.75
C LEU A 47 4.58 -2.39 -5.73
N SER A 48 3.68 -1.51 -5.31
CA SER A 48 2.56 -1.89 -4.44
C SER A 48 1.52 -2.76 -5.19
N ALA A 49 1.44 -2.63 -6.51
CA ALA A 49 0.64 -3.50 -7.38
C ALA A 49 1.54 -4.18 -8.43
N PRO A 50 1.34 -5.49 -8.71
CA PRO A 50 2.12 -6.19 -9.72
C PRO A 50 1.83 -5.65 -11.13
N THR A 51 2.86 -5.66 -11.98
CA THR A 51 2.73 -5.28 -13.39
C THR A 51 2.88 -6.50 -14.30
N SER A 52 2.11 -6.52 -15.39
CA SER A 52 2.25 -7.50 -16.47
C SER A 52 3.35 -7.11 -17.47
N GLU A 53 3.88 -5.88 -17.39
CA GLU A 53 4.97 -5.41 -18.26
C GLU A 53 6.30 -6.02 -17.81
N SER A 54 6.98 -6.77 -18.68
CA SER A 54 8.31 -7.35 -18.37
C SER A 54 9.48 -6.39 -18.63
N ARG A 55 9.22 -5.35 -19.44
CA ARG A 55 10.15 -4.27 -19.79
C ARG A 55 9.36 -2.97 -19.89
N ALA A 56 9.89 -1.90 -19.32
CA ALA A 56 9.29 -0.59 -19.42
C ALA A 56 10.36 0.51 -19.41
N VAL A 57 9.99 1.69 -19.88
CA VAL A 57 10.84 2.89 -19.77
C VAL A 57 10.09 3.93 -18.93
N ALA A 58 10.71 4.36 -17.84
CA ALA A 58 10.15 5.35 -16.92
C ALA A 58 11.13 6.53 -16.78
N ASP A 59 10.71 7.73 -17.19
CA ASP A 59 11.53 8.95 -17.23
C ASP A 59 12.91 8.76 -17.88
N GLY A 60 12.97 7.96 -18.97
CA GLY A 60 14.20 7.67 -19.70
C GLY A 60 15.07 6.55 -19.09
N VAL A 61 14.63 5.91 -18.01
CA VAL A 61 15.30 4.75 -17.40
C VAL A 61 14.64 3.47 -17.89
N ALA A 62 15.43 2.54 -18.42
CA ALA A 62 14.96 1.23 -18.83
C ALA A 62 14.88 0.27 -17.62
N TRP A 63 13.69 -0.29 -17.41
CA TRP A 63 13.35 -1.21 -16.34
C TRP A 63 13.08 -2.60 -16.88
N ALA A 64 13.59 -3.59 -16.16
CA ALA A 64 13.22 -4.98 -16.28
C ALA A 64 12.31 -5.33 -15.11
N CYS A 65 11.06 -5.71 -15.37
CA CYS A 65 10.10 -6.01 -14.33
C CYS A 65 9.66 -7.48 -14.39
N LYS A 66 9.35 -8.03 -13.23
CA LYS A 66 8.74 -9.34 -13.04
C LYS A 66 7.80 -9.25 -11.85
N ASP A 67 6.51 -9.47 -12.10
CA ASP A 67 5.45 -9.30 -11.11
C ASP A 67 5.48 -7.89 -10.50
N ALA A 68 5.76 -7.75 -9.19
CA ALA A 68 5.91 -6.47 -8.52
C ALA A 68 7.37 -5.97 -8.47
N THR A 69 8.35 -6.76 -8.90
CA THR A 69 9.77 -6.43 -8.76
C THR A 69 10.30 -5.84 -10.06
N CYS A 70 10.81 -4.61 -10.01
CA CYS A 70 11.42 -3.90 -11.13
C CYS A 70 12.88 -3.57 -10.85
N VAL A 71 13.76 -3.81 -11.80
CA VAL A 71 15.20 -3.56 -11.69
C VAL A 71 15.72 -2.70 -12.82
N ALA A 72 16.71 -1.86 -12.55
CA ALA A 72 17.35 -1.00 -13.55
C ALA A 72 18.85 -0.81 -13.29
N ASN A 73 19.57 -0.46 -14.36
CA ASN A 73 20.98 -0.10 -14.31
C ASN A 73 21.18 1.31 -13.75
N LYS A 74 22.40 1.61 -13.30
CA LYS A 74 22.80 2.94 -12.83
C LYS A 74 22.61 3.98 -13.94
N THR A 75 22.08 5.14 -13.59
CA THR A 75 21.98 6.30 -14.49
C THR A 75 22.68 7.51 -13.88
N THR A 76 22.74 8.62 -14.62
CA THR A 76 23.25 9.91 -14.13
C THR A 76 22.20 10.68 -13.32
N ALA A 77 20.93 10.25 -13.33
CA ALA A 77 19.86 10.91 -12.62
C ALA A 77 19.92 10.63 -11.10
N ARG A 78 19.44 11.58 -10.30
CA ARG A 78 19.30 11.38 -8.84
C ARG A 78 18.31 10.25 -8.56
N PRO A 79 18.56 9.37 -7.58
CA PRO A 79 17.68 8.24 -7.26
C PRO A 79 16.21 8.62 -7.04
N LEU A 80 15.95 9.72 -6.33
CA LEU A 80 14.58 10.22 -6.12
C LEU A 80 13.84 10.54 -7.43
N ARG A 81 14.54 11.06 -8.45
CA ARG A 81 13.93 11.33 -9.76
C ARG A 81 13.57 10.02 -10.46
N VAL A 82 14.47 9.04 -10.40
CA VAL A 82 14.29 7.71 -10.99
C VAL A 82 13.09 7.01 -10.34
N CYS A 83 13.01 7.05 -9.00
CA CYS A 83 11.89 6.50 -8.23
C CYS A 83 10.56 7.18 -8.60
N ARG A 84 10.52 8.52 -8.63
CA ARG A 84 9.31 9.27 -9.01
C ARG A 84 8.89 9.00 -10.46
N GLY A 85 9.84 8.81 -11.37
CA GLY A 85 9.57 8.39 -12.74
C GLY A 85 8.86 7.04 -12.79
N LEU A 86 9.34 6.08 -11.99
CA LEU A 86 8.73 4.76 -11.87
C LEU A 86 7.33 4.83 -11.23
N ASN A 87 7.17 5.60 -10.16
CA ASN A 87 5.89 5.84 -9.50
C ASN A 87 4.84 6.39 -10.49
N ARG A 88 5.21 7.37 -11.32
CA ARG A 88 4.30 7.91 -12.34
C ARG A 88 3.87 6.90 -13.40
N LYS A 89 4.65 5.85 -13.62
CA LYS A 89 4.39 4.81 -14.63
C LYS A 89 3.60 3.63 -14.07
N PHE A 90 3.90 3.19 -12.85
CA PHE A 90 3.30 1.98 -12.25
C PHE A 90 2.46 2.23 -11.00
N GLY A 91 2.41 3.47 -10.52
CA GLY A 91 1.78 3.82 -9.26
C GLY A 91 2.71 3.61 -8.07
N GLU A 92 2.12 3.48 -6.89
CA GLU A 92 2.82 3.48 -5.61
C GLU A 92 3.97 2.46 -5.56
N ILE A 93 5.11 2.91 -5.02
CA ILE A 93 6.31 2.12 -4.81
C ILE A 93 6.37 1.71 -3.34
N ALA A 94 6.33 0.41 -3.08
CA ALA A 94 6.39 -0.17 -1.74
C ALA A 94 7.81 -0.11 -1.15
N THR A 95 8.83 -0.35 -1.97
CA THR A 95 10.24 -0.24 -1.56
C THR A 95 11.10 0.21 -2.73
N PHE A 96 12.13 0.99 -2.48
CA PHE A 96 13.12 1.37 -3.48
C PHE A 96 14.52 1.20 -2.90
N LYS A 97 15.41 0.49 -3.59
CA LYS A 97 16.79 0.24 -3.19
C LYS A 97 17.76 0.80 -4.23
N VAL A 98 18.84 1.39 -3.75
CA VAL A 98 19.93 1.96 -4.54
C VAL A 98 21.23 1.27 -4.13
N ASN A 99 21.86 0.56 -5.07
CA ASN A 99 23.11 -0.17 -4.84
C ASN A 99 23.05 -1.12 -3.62
N GLY A 100 21.90 -1.75 -3.40
CA GLY A 100 21.65 -2.65 -2.27
C GLY A 100 21.14 -1.97 -1.00
N GLU A 101 21.16 -0.64 -0.91
CA GLU A 101 20.70 0.12 0.24
C GLU A 101 19.24 0.58 0.06
N ASP A 102 18.40 0.36 1.07
CA ASP A 102 17.01 0.83 1.06
C ASP A 102 16.96 2.36 1.14
N LEU A 103 16.10 2.93 0.32
CA LEU A 103 15.73 4.34 0.41
C LEU A 103 14.98 4.57 1.73
N ALA A 104 15.35 5.62 2.46
CA ALA A 104 14.71 5.95 3.73
C ALA A 104 13.21 6.20 3.57
N ALA A 105 12.41 5.93 4.61
CA ALA A 105 10.96 6.05 4.53
C ALA A 105 10.47 7.47 4.17
N ASP A 106 11.16 8.51 4.63
CA ASP A 106 10.84 9.90 4.28
C ASP A 106 11.15 10.21 2.80
N GLU A 107 12.19 9.59 2.26
CA GLU A 107 12.57 9.70 0.85
C GLU A 107 11.64 8.89 -0.05
N LEU A 108 11.19 7.72 0.42
CA LEU A 108 10.19 6.91 -0.27
C LEU A 108 8.84 7.64 -0.33
N ALA A 109 8.43 8.32 0.75
CA ALA A 109 7.25 9.17 0.74
C ALA A 109 7.37 10.29 -0.32
N LYS A 110 8.53 10.98 -0.39
CA LYS A 110 8.80 11.98 -1.42
C LYS A 110 8.81 11.40 -2.83
N CYS A 111 9.23 10.14 -3.01
CA CYS A 111 9.16 9.44 -4.29
C CYS A 111 7.71 9.22 -4.74
N ASN A 112 6.85 8.77 -3.82
CA ASN A 112 5.44 8.48 -4.09
C ASN A 112 4.59 9.74 -4.31
N GLY A 113 5.07 10.90 -3.86
CA GLY A 113 4.47 12.20 -4.18
C GLY A 113 3.94 12.90 -2.95
#